data_AF-A0A928H3E5-F1
#
_entry.id   AF-A0A928H3E5-F1
#
_cell.length_a   1.000
_cell.length_b   1.000
_cell.length_c   1.000
_cell.angle_alpha   90.00
_cell.angle_beta   90.00
_cell.angle_gamma   90.00
#
_symmetry.space_group_name_H-M   'P 1'
#
loop_
_entity.id
_entity.type
_entity.pdbx_description
1 polymer ?
#
loop_
_entity_poly.entity_id
_entity_poly.type
_entity_poly.pdbx_seq_one_letter_code
_entity_poly.pdbx_strand_id
1 'polypeptide(L)'
;MTLQLYRDKIRDLICNHPLDIDSNIEINGRPPVSASSEFLTNKEQGDWAEKLVLSSINTASHEYIAVPYGRSDTISAGDPGFSEFYMEYQNELNTIGKRPDILVFKRTDLPATSLFDPQNDALIAKAVFAIEVRSSSFLCNKYAQYMNNRTKQAEKNCLLLADKILKEPYGSILKSKNNVIYSMLENATASTFREINFRTVSWSSSPELCYISDCLKQLKENIKLLHKRDYLSVTPKVEDLALVNRWIQRYNVPHYYLQVFFDSGYIVSFEEILSISSNPDLEGSVFSIEKDVKNQEKTTIKIDINKTLPIIGKITMPSHYSVQKELDRGRLLFFVRFSGGEGFLDVDIFNALVGRNEKN
;
A
#
# COMPACT_ATOMS: atom_id res chain seq x y z
N MET A 1 2.66 -37.46 2.77
CA MET A 1 2.80 -36.03 3.12
C MET A 1 1.42 -35.43 3.09
N THR A 2 0.87 -35.06 4.25
CA THR A 2 -0.44 -34.39 4.33
C THR A 2 -0.27 -32.99 3.75
N LEU A 3 -1.11 -32.59 2.78
CA LEU A 3 -1.15 -31.22 2.28
C LEU A 3 -1.47 -30.28 3.45
N GLN A 4 -0.56 -29.34 3.76
CA GLN A 4 -0.79 -28.32 4.77
C GLN A 4 -1.82 -27.31 4.24
N LEU A 5 -2.92 -27.12 4.96
CA LEU A 5 -3.95 -26.16 4.57
C LEU A 5 -3.40 -24.73 4.58
N TYR A 6 -3.94 -23.88 3.72
CA TYR A 6 -3.55 -22.47 3.64
C TYR A 6 -3.66 -21.74 5.00
N ARG A 7 -4.78 -21.94 5.72
CA ARG A 7 -4.98 -21.34 7.04
C ARG A 7 -3.92 -21.74 8.07
N ASP A 8 -3.37 -22.95 7.97
CA ASP A 8 -2.32 -23.42 8.88
C ASP A 8 -1.01 -22.68 8.60
N LYS A 9 -0.64 -22.52 7.32
CA LYS A 9 0.52 -21.69 6.92
C LYS A 9 0.40 -20.25 7.41
N ILE A 10 -0.77 -19.65 7.22
CA ILE A 10 -1.03 -18.28 7.66
C ILE A 10 -0.98 -18.16 9.19
N ARG A 11 -1.55 -19.12 9.92
CA ARG A 11 -1.46 -19.14 11.38
C ARG A 11 -0.01 -19.20 11.84
N ASP A 12 0.81 -20.05 11.23
CA ASP A 12 2.22 -20.18 11.58
C ASP A 12 3.00 -18.89 11.30
N LEU A 13 2.74 -18.21 10.18
CA LEU A 13 3.34 -16.91 9.86
C LEU A 13 2.91 -15.80 10.84
N ILE A 14 1.63 -15.74 11.21
CA ILE A 14 1.10 -14.76 12.16
C ILE A 14 1.71 -14.97 13.56
N CYS A 15 1.73 -16.21 14.06
CA CYS A 15 2.23 -16.53 15.40
C CYS A 15 3.73 -16.22 15.57
N ASN A 16 4.50 -16.26 14.48
CA ASN A 16 5.95 -16.00 14.50
C ASN A 16 6.30 -14.59 13.96
N HIS A 17 5.31 -13.73 13.70
CA HIS A 17 5.57 -12.43 13.07
C HIS A 17 6.22 -11.44 14.04
N PRO A 18 7.31 -10.73 13.65
CA PRO A 18 8.05 -9.80 14.53
C PRO A 18 7.30 -8.51 14.91
N LEU A 19 6.07 -8.33 14.44
CA LEU A 19 5.24 -7.14 14.73
C LEU A 19 4.11 -7.43 15.72
N ASP A 20 4.17 -8.58 16.40
CA ASP A 20 3.21 -8.99 17.43
C ASP A 20 1.74 -8.81 16.98
N ILE A 21 1.39 -9.46 15.87
CA ILE A 21 0.03 -9.37 15.31
C ILE A 21 -0.94 -10.06 16.27
N ASP A 22 -1.75 -9.27 16.99
CA ASP A 22 -2.71 -9.79 17.96
C ASP A 22 -3.92 -10.46 17.28
N SER A 23 -3.83 -11.78 17.10
CA SER A 23 -4.92 -12.59 16.55
C SER A 23 -6.22 -12.56 17.37
N ASN A 24 -6.16 -12.16 18.65
CA ASN A 24 -7.30 -12.07 19.54
C ASN A 24 -7.85 -10.63 19.64
N ILE A 25 -7.41 -9.72 18.77
CA ILE A 25 -7.87 -8.33 18.79
C ILE A 25 -9.40 -8.24 18.76
N GLU A 26 -9.96 -7.51 19.73
CA GLU A 26 -11.37 -7.15 19.75
C GLU A 26 -11.54 -5.68 19.35
N ILE A 27 -12.39 -5.46 18.36
CA ILE A 27 -12.73 -4.13 17.88
C ILE A 27 -13.86 -3.58 18.73
N ASN A 28 -13.53 -2.58 19.54
CA ASN A 28 -14.46 -1.85 20.37
C ASN A 28 -14.17 -0.35 20.19
N GLY A 29 -15.17 0.41 19.74
CA GLY A 29 -14.98 1.81 19.36
C GLY A 29 -16.32 2.53 19.27
N ARG A 30 -16.29 3.86 19.40
CA ARG A 30 -17.51 4.67 19.27
C ARG A 30 -17.73 5.06 17.81
N PRO A 31 -18.98 5.06 17.32
CA PRO A 31 -19.27 5.47 15.95
C PRO A 31 -18.83 6.94 15.75
N PRO A 32 -18.12 7.24 14.64
CA PRO A 32 -17.83 8.62 14.28
C PRO A 32 -19.12 9.41 14.02
N VAL A 33 -19.09 10.70 14.36
CA VAL A 33 -20.29 11.57 14.32
C VAL A 33 -20.48 12.25 12.95
N SER A 34 -19.42 12.44 12.18
CA SER A 34 -19.49 13.11 10.87
C SER A 34 -18.44 12.61 9.90
N ALA A 35 -18.79 12.53 8.62
CA ALA A 35 -17.86 12.27 7.52
C ALA A 35 -17.30 13.58 6.93
N SER A 36 -16.01 13.60 6.59
CA SER A 36 -15.38 14.71 5.85
C SER A 36 -15.58 14.54 4.33
N SER A 37 -15.42 15.62 3.58
CA SER A 37 -15.41 15.60 2.11
C SER A 37 -14.32 14.66 1.56
N GLU A 38 -13.14 14.70 2.17
CA GLU A 38 -12.02 13.82 1.83
C GLU A 38 -12.37 12.34 2.09
N PHE A 39 -13.00 12.03 3.22
CA PHE A 39 -13.46 10.67 3.51
C PHE A 39 -14.45 10.16 2.46
N LEU A 40 -15.44 10.96 2.09
CA LEU A 40 -16.41 10.57 1.06
C LEU A 40 -15.76 10.41 -0.31
N THR A 41 -14.85 11.30 -0.68
CA THR A 41 -14.11 11.17 -1.95
C THR A 41 -13.25 9.92 -1.98
N ASN A 42 -12.57 9.60 -0.87
CA ASN A 42 -11.77 8.37 -0.76
C ASN A 42 -12.63 7.11 -0.80
N LYS A 43 -13.83 7.14 -0.18
CA LYS A 43 -14.80 6.05 -0.27
C LYS A 43 -15.26 5.85 -1.71
N GLU A 44 -15.67 6.91 -2.41
CA GLU A 44 -16.10 6.83 -3.82
C GLU A 44 -14.97 6.36 -4.75
N GLN A 45 -13.71 6.71 -4.43
CA GLN A 45 -12.55 6.17 -5.13
C GLN A 45 -12.37 4.67 -4.87
N GLY A 46 -12.60 4.20 -3.64
CA GLY A 46 -12.61 2.78 -3.27
C GLY A 46 -13.69 2.01 -4.03
N ASP A 47 -14.93 2.48 -3.95
CA ASP A 47 -16.08 1.87 -4.66
C ASP A 47 -15.85 1.79 -6.17
N TRP A 48 -15.21 2.82 -6.76
CA TRP A 48 -14.83 2.82 -8.16
C TRP A 48 -13.75 1.77 -8.46
N ALA A 49 -12.71 1.68 -7.63
CA ALA A 49 -11.63 0.72 -7.80
C ALA A 49 -12.15 -0.73 -7.72
N GLU A 50 -13.04 -1.02 -6.77
CA GLU A 50 -13.68 -2.34 -6.66
C GLU A 50 -14.48 -2.70 -7.91
N LYS A 51 -15.33 -1.78 -8.39
CA LYS A 51 -16.10 -1.98 -9.63
C LYS A 51 -15.19 -2.21 -10.84
N LEU A 52 -14.08 -1.48 -10.92
CA LEU A 52 -13.09 -1.64 -11.98
C LEU A 52 -12.44 -3.02 -11.93
N VAL A 53 -12.05 -3.52 -10.75
CA VAL A 53 -11.47 -4.87 -10.61
C VAL A 53 -12.49 -5.94 -10.99
N LEU A 54 -13.72 -5.84 -10.48
CA LEU A 54 -14.82 -6.75 -10.81
C LEU A 54 -15.05 -6.84 -12.32
N SER A 55 -15.18 -5.69 -13.00
CA SER A 55 -15.43 -5.65 -14.44
C SER A 55 -14.23 -6.14 -15.25
N SER A 56 -13.01 -5.83 -14.83
CA SER A 56 -11.77 -6.29 -15.49
C SER A 56 -11.69 -7.81 -15.50
N ILE A 57 -11.94 -8.46 -14.35
CA ILE A 57 -11.91 -9.93 -14.26
C ILE A 57 -13.05 -10.56 -15.06
N ASN A 58 -14.27 -10.06 -14.88
CA ASN A 58 -15.46 -10.65 -15.49
C ASN A 58 -15.51 -10.48 -17.02
N THR A 59 -14.84 -9.46 -17.54
CA THR A 59 -14.70 -9.23 -18.99
C THR A 59 -13.60 -10.08 -19.58
N ALA A 60 -12.46 -10.22 -18.90
CA ALA A 60 -11.30 -10.92 -19.42
C ALA A 60 -11.37 -12.46 -19.26
N SER A 61 -12.11 -12.98 -18.27
CA SER A 61 -12.15 -14.42 -17.98
C SER A 61 -13.51 -15.06 -18.26
N HIS A 62 -13.49 -16.12 -19.07
CA HIS A 62 -14.66 -16.96 -19.35
C HIS A 62 -14.83 -18.14 -18.38
N GLU A 63 -13.77 -18.51 -17.65
CA GLU A 63 -13.79 -19.63 -16.70
C GLU A 63 -14.07 -19.17 -15.27
N TYR A 64 -13.57 -17.98 -14.92
CA TYR A 64 -13.69 -17.41 -13.58
C TYR A 64 -14.64 -16.22 -13.56
N ILE A 65 -15.19 -15.95 -12.38
CA ILE A 65 -16.07 -14.83 -12.11
C ILE A 65 -15.74 -14.22 -10.75
N ALA A 66 -15.60 -12.90 -10.74
CA ALA A 66 -15.46 -12.09 -9.55
C ALA A 66 -16.84 -11.58 -9.11
N VAL A 67 -17.14 -11.73 -7.81
CA VAL A 67 -18.40 -11.27 -7.20
C VAL A 67 -18.10 -10.34 -6.02
N PRO A 68 -18.93 -9.32 -5.79
CA PRO A 68 -18.81 -8.48 -4.59
C PRO A 68 -19.12 -9.29 -3.34
N TYR A 69 -18.33 -9.09 -2.29
CA TYR A 69 -18.50 -9.73 -0.98
C TYR A 69 -18.36 -8.75 0.18
N GLY A 70 -17.58 -7.69 0.01
CA GLY A 70 -17.44 -6.61 0.98
C GLY A 70 -18.78 -5.94 1.31
N ARG A 71 -18.81 -5.19 2.42
CA ARG A 71 -20.01 -4.42 2.81
C ARG A 71 -20.27 -3.29 1.81
N SER A 72 -21.33 -3.44 1.03
CA SER A 72 -21.76 -2.44 0.05
C SER A 72 -22.78 -1.47 0.66
N ASP A 73 -22.35 -0.61 1.58
CA ASP A 73 -23.27 0.30 2.27
C ASP A 73 -22.99 1.77 1.95
N THR A 74 -24.03 2.52 1.59
CA THR A 74 -23.94 3.95 1.28
C THR A 74 -23.92 4.82 2.54
N ILE A 75 -24.37 4.27 3.68
CA ILE A 75 -24.47 4.96 4.97
C ILE A 75 -23.07 5.40 5.44
N SER A 76 -22.97 6.65 5.87
CA SER A 76 -21.73 7.27 6.37
C SER A 76 -21.99 7.97 7.71
N ALA A 77 -20.91 8.31 8.40
CA ALA A 77 -20.99 9.04 9.67
C ALA A 77 -21.82 10.34 9.52
N GLY A 78 -22.88 10.43 10.32
CA GLY A 78 -23.86 11.53 10.26
C GLY A 78 -25.17 11.18 9.53
N ASP A 79 -25.26 10.03 8.86
CA ASP A 79 -26.51 9.56 8.25
C ASP A 79 -27.40 8.86 9.30
N PRO A 80 -28.74 8.92 9.16
CA PRO A 80 -29.67 8.15 10.00
C PRO A 80 -29.34 6.65 9.96
N GLY A 81 -29.27 6.00 11.14
CA GLY A 81 -28.98 4.57 11.27
C GLY A 81 -27.48 4.20 11.25
N PHE A 82 -26.56 5.17 11.14
CA PHE A 82 -25.12 4.88 11.11
C PHE A 82 -24.59 4.26 12.41
N SER A 83 -25.17 4.60 13.57
CA SER A 83 -24.70 4.08 14.85
C SER A 83 -24.94 2.57 14.97
N GLU A 84 -26.15 2.13 14.64
CA GLU A 84 -26.55 0.73 14.62
C GLU A 84 -25.71 -0.05 13.60
N PHE A 85 -25.58 0.52 12.39
CA PHE A 85 -24.73 -0.04 11.34
C PHE A 85 -23.27 -0.25 11.79
N TYR A 86 -22.70 0.74 12.48
CA TYR A 86 -21.33 0.69 12.98
C TYR A 86 -21.15 -0.37 14.08
N MET A 87 -22.12 -0.52 14.98
CA MET A 87 -22.09 -1.57 16.00
C MET A 87 -22.20 -2.97 15.39
N GLU A 88 -23.07 -3.15 14.40
CA GLU A 88 -23.17 -4.41 13.65
C GLU A 88 -21.86 -4.72 12.91
N TYR A 89 -21.20 -3.70 12.36
CA TYR A 89 -19.89 -3.87 11.71
C TYR A 89 -18.83 -4.36 12.70
N GLN A 90 -18.77 -3.78 13.89
CA GLN A 90 -17.82 -4.22 14.92
C GLN A 90 -18.08 -5.66 15.35
N ASN A 91 -19.34 -6.03 15.54
CA ASN A 91 -19.72 -7.41 15.84
C ASN A 91 -19.31 -8.37 14.72
N GLU A 92 -19.48 -7.99 13.46
CA GLU A 92 -19.02 -8.78 12.30
C GLU A 92 -17.49 -8.96 12.32
N LEU A 93 -16.72 -7.88 12.53
CA LEU A 93 -15.26 -7.95 12.64
C LEU A 93 -14.82 -8.87 13.78
N ASN A 94 -15.51 -8.83 14.92
CA ASN A 94 -15.19 -9.66 16.09
C ASN A 94 -15.55 -11.14 15.89
N THR A 95 -16.59 -11.44 15.10
CA THR A 95 -17.09 -12.81 14.90
C THR A 95 -16.50 -13.53 13.69
N ILE A 96 -16.47 -12.87 12.55
CA ILE A 96 -16.06 -13.44 11.26
C ILE A 96 -14.70 -12.91 10.83
N GLY A 97 -14.31 -11.73 11.29
CA GLY A 97 -13.13 -11.03 10.80
C GLY A 97 -13.48 -10.04 9.69
N LYS A 98 -12.46 -9.51 9.04
CA LYS A 98 -12.65 -8.54 7.96
C LYS A 98 -12.95 -9.26 6.65
N ARG A 99 -14.12 -8.97 6.06
CA ARG A 99 -14.51 -9.49 4.75
C ARG A 99 -13.66 -8.83 3.65
N PRO A 100 -13.07 -9.61 2.72
CA PRO A 100 -12.55 -9.06 1.47
C PRO A 100 -13.65 -8.41 0.65
N ASP A 101 -13.26 -7.49 -0.24
CA ASP A 101 -14.20 -6.78 -1.11
C ASP A 101 -14.74 -7.69 -2.21
N ILE A 102 -13.90 -8.59 -2.72
CA ILE A 102 -14.20 -9.45 -3.88
C ILE A 102 -13.84 -10.91 -3.59
N LEU A 103 -14.71 -11.82 -4.04
CA LEU A 103 -14.41 -13.25 -4.14
C LEU A 103 -14.34 -13.69 -5.61
N VAL A 104 -13.38 -14.54 -5.94
CA VAL A 104 -13.23 -15.11 -7.28
C VAL A 104 -13.57 -16.59 -7.25
N PHE A 105 -14.48 -17.01 -8.12
CA PHE A 105 -14.97 -18.38 -8.23
C PHE A 105 -14.70 -18.93 -9.63
N LYS A 106 -14.63 -20.27 -9.75
CA LYS A 106 -14.96 -20.91 -11.02
C LYS A 106 -16.43 -20.69 -11.29
N ARG A 107 -16.79 -20.34 -12.53
CA ARG A 107 -18.20 -20.15 -12.90
C ARG A 107 -19.06 -21.39 -12.67
N THR A 108 -18.48 -22.58 -12.78
CA THR A 108 -19.15 -23.86 -12.53
C THR A 108 -19.53 -24.08 -11.06
N ASP A 109 -18.88 -23.37 -10.14
CA ASP A 109 -19.12 -23.52 -8.70
C ASP A 109 -20.24 -22.61 -8.19
N LEU A 110 -20.64 -21.62 -9.01
CA LEU A 110 -21.79 -20.76 -8.72
C LEU A 110 -23.09 -21.38 -9.26
N PRO A 111 -24.17 -21.35 -8.48
CA PRO A 111 -25.48 -21.80 -8.95
C PRO A 111 -25.97 -20.93 -10.13
N ALA A 112 -26.45 -21.59 -11.20
CA ALA A 112 -26.83 -20.94 -12.46
C ALA A 112 -27.99 -19.93 -12.34
N THR A 113 -28.75 -19.96 -11.24
CA THR A 113 -30.04 -19.28 -11.11
C THR A 113 -30.19 -18.41 -9.86
N SER A 114 -29.21 -18.39 -8.94
CA SER A 114 -29.31 -17.59 -7.71
C SER A 114 -28.15 -16.61 -7.59
N LEU A 115 -28.48 -15.38 -7.22
CA LEU A 115 -27.51 -14.37 -6.79
C LEU A 115 -26.61 -14.96 -5.70
N PHE A 116 -25.33 -14.62 -5.73
CA PHE A 116 -24.37 -15.00 -4.70
C PHE A 116 -24.90 -14.58 -3.31
N ASP A 117 -24.98 -15.54 -2.38
CA ASP A 117 -25.40 -15.29 -1.00
C ASP A 117 -24.16 -15.10 -0.10
N PRO A 118 -23.89 -13.87 0.38
CA PRO A 118 -22.74 -13.56 1.22
C PRO A 118 -22.84 -14.12 2.65
N GLN A 119 -23.92 -14.83 3.00
CA GLN A 119 -24.08 -15.53 4.29
C GLN A 119 -23.88 -17.06 4.17
N ASN A 120 -23.70 -17.58 2.95
CA ASN A 120 -23.50 -19.01 2.73
C ASN A 120 -22.03 -19.39 2.89
N ASP A 121 -21.64 -19.78 4.11
CA ASP A 121 -20.27 -20.16 4.45
C ASP A 121 -19.70 -21.28 3.55
N ALA A 122 -20.53 -22.26 3.18
CA ALA A 122 -20.10 -23.37 2.32
C ALA A 122 -19.84 -22.92 0.89
N LEU A 123 -20.55 -21.88 0.41
CA LEU A 123 -20.27 -21.27 -0.88
C LEU A 123 -19.02 -20.40 -0.80
N ILE A 124 -18.86 -19.58 0.24
CA ILE A 124 -17.68 -18.72 0.43
C ILE A 124 -16.39 -19.55 0.43
N ALA A 125 -16.39 -20.70 1.13
CA ALA A 125 -15.24 -21.60 1.20
C ALA A 125 -14.84 -22.24 -0.15
N LYS A 126 -15.67 -22.12 -1.20
CA LYS A 126 -15.34 -22.58 -2.57
C LYS A 126 -14.63 -21.52 -3.42
N ALA A 127 -14.47 -20.29 -2.91
CA ALA A 127 -13.75 -19.26 -3.65
C ALA A 127 -12.32 -19.72 -3.92
N VAL A 128 -11.84 -19.50 -5.15
CA VAL A 128 -10.46 -19.82 -5.56
C VAL A 128 -9.50 -18.91 -4.80
N PHE A 129 -9.85 -17.63 -4.66
CA PHE A 129 -9.19 -16.67 -3.80
C PHE A 129 -10.08 -15.45 -3.57
N ALA A 130 -9.66 -14.61 -2.63
CA ALA A 130 -10.30 -13.36 -2.27
C ALA A 130 -9.38 -12.16 -2.48
N ILE A 131 -9.95 -10.99 -2.73
CA ILE A 131 -9.23 -9.74 -2.98
C ILE A 131 -9.79 -8.64 -2.06
N GLU A 132 -8.91 -8.04 -1.28
CA GLU A 132 -9.08 -6.73 -0.64
C GLU A 132 -8.54 -5.66 -1.59
N VAL A 133 -9.39 -4.76 -2.04
CA VAL A 133 -9.05 -3.68 -2.97
C VAL A 133 -8.68 -2.42 -2.17
N ARG A 134 -7.57 -1.81 -2.55
CA ARG A 134 -7.15 -0.50 -2.03
C ARG A 134 -6.99 0.46 -3.20
N SER A 135 -7.37 1.71 -3.01
CA SER A 135 -7.25 2.75 -4.03
C SER A 135 -6.20 3.79 -3.65
N SER A 136 -5.50 4.34 -4.63
CA SER A 136 -4.48 5.37 -4.44
C SER A 136 -4.57 6.44 -5.52
N SER A 137 -4.55 7.71 -5.11
CA SER A 137 -4.76 8.86 -5.99
C SER A 137 -3.49 9.27 -6.76
N PHE A 138 -2.77 8.28 -7.30
CA PHE A 138 -1.55 8.46 -8.06
C PHE A 138 -1.66 7.91 -9.48
N LEU A 139 -0.83 8.48 -10.35
CA LEU A 139 -0.47 7.90 -11.65
C LEU A 139 0.91 7.27 -11.50
N CYS A 140 0.99 5.94 -11.50
CA CYS A 140 2.23 5.19 -11.27
C CYS A 140 3.35 5.63 -12.19
N ASN A 141 3.05 5.76 -13.49
CA ASN A 141 4.06 6.07 -14.49
C ASN A 141 4.65 7.48 -14.29
N LYS A 142 3.79 8.48 -14.00
CA LYS A 142 4.27 9.85 -13.73
C LYS A 142 5.03 9.94 -12.41
N TYR A 143 4.58 9.22 -11.39
CA TYR A 143 5.28 9.16 -10.12
C TYR A 143 6.68 8.55 -10.27
N ALA A 144 6.79 7.40 -10.94
CA ALA A 144 8.06 6.73 -11.18
C ALA A 144 9.03 7.61 -11.97
N GLN A 145 8.55 8.29 -13.02
CA GLN A 145 9.35 9.26 -13.78
C GLN A 145 9.84 10.42 -12.90
N TYR A 146 8.96 11.00 -12.10
CA TYR A 146 9.33 12.08 -11.18
C TYR A 146 10.39 11.63 -10.18
N MET A 147 10.23 10.44 -9.57
CA MET A 147 11.19 9.92 -8.59
C MET A 147 12.54 9.60 -9.23
N ASN A 148 12.57 8.99 -10.41
CA ASN A 148 13.81 8.74 -11.16
C ASN A 148 14.56 10.04 -11.47
N ASN A 149 13.84 11.07 -11.94
CA ASN A 149 14.44 12.38 -12.22
C ASN A 149 14.98 13.06 -10.94
N ARG A 150 14.23 12.98 -9.83
CA ARG A 150 14.66 13.49 -8.52
C ARG A 150 15.96 12.81 -8.07
N THR A 151 16.02 11.48 -8.15
CA THR A 151 17.19 10.69 -7.75
C THR A 151 18.41 11.04 -8.61
N LYS A 152 18.28 11.00 -9.94
CA LYS A 152 19.37 11.36 -10.87
C LYS A 152 19.89 12.78 -10.64
N GLN A 153 18.99 13.73 -10.41
CA GLN A 153 19.40 15.11 -10.15
C GLN A 153 20.15 15.25 -8.81
N ALA A 154 19.68 14.56 -7.76
CA ALA A 154 20.34 14.57 -6.47
C ALA A 154 21.72 13.89 -6.54
N GLU A 155 21.85 12.73 -7.19
CA GLU A 155 23.13 12.05 -7.41
C GLU A 155 24.12 12.93 -8.18
N LYS A 156 23.68 13.56 -9.26
CA LYS A 156 24.50 14.51 -10.05
C LYS A 156 24.98 15.67 -9.19
N ASN A 157 24.09 16.25 -8.38
CA ASN A 157 24.45 17.35 -7.49
C ASN A 157 25.44 16.90 -6.41
N CYS A 158 25.26 15.71 -5.85
CA CYS A 158 26.18 15.13 -4.87
C CYS A 158 27.59 14.96 -5.46
N LEU A 159 27.70 14.40 -6.67
CA LEU A 159 28.98 14.26 -7.38
C LEU A 159 29.66 15.61 -7.63
N LEU A 160 28.90 16.60 -8.12
CA LEU A 160 29.42 17.95 -8.38
C LEU A 160 29.91 18.64 -7.10
N LEU A 161 29.19 18.47 -5.99
CA LEU A 161 29.57 19.05 -4.71
C LEU A 161 30.78 18.33 -4.11
N ALA A 162 30.85 17.00 -4.20
CA ALA A 162 32.00 16.23 -3.76
C ALA A 162 33.26 16.62 -4.54
N ASP A 163 33.19 16.72 -5.86
CA ASP A 163 34.31 17.19 -6.71
C ASP A 163 34.79 18.61 -6.33
N LYS A 164 33.85 19.54 -6.10
CA LYS A 164 34.18 20.90 -5.62
C LYS A 164 34.91 20.90 -4.28
N ILE A 165 34.47 20.05 -3.34
CA ILE A 165 35.03 19.96 -1.99
C ILE A 165 36.41 19.28 -2.01
N LEU A 166 36.60 18.26 -2.85
CA LEU A 166 37.84 17.48 -2.90
C LEU A 166 38.97 18.18 -3.66
N LYS A 167 38.64 19.16 -4.53
CA LYS A 167 39.63 20.01 -5.20
C LYS A 167 40.38 20.91 -4.23
N GLU A 168 41.66 21.14 -4.51
CA GLU A 168 42.47 22.11 -3.75
C GLU A 168 41.97 23.55 -3.95
N PRO A 169 42.04 24.41 -2.92
CA PRO A 169 42.63 24.16 -1.60
C PRO A 169 41.68 23.46 -0.60
N TYR A 170 40.42 23.20 -0.97
CA TYR A 170 39.39 22.76 -0.04
C TYR A 170 39.58 21.32 0.44
N GLY A 171 40.09 20.45 -0.43
CA GLY A 171 40.34 19.05 -0.14
C GLY A 171 41.31 18.87 1.04
N SER A 172 42.49 19.50 0.97
CA SER A 172 43.47 19.48 2.05
C SER A 172 42.94 20.09 3.36
N ILE A 173 42.21 21.21 3.28
CA ILE A 173 41.57 21.83 4.45
C ILE A 173 40.58 20.87 5.09
N LEU A 174 39.67 20.26 4.32
CA LEU A 174 38.70 19.31 4.83
C LEU A 174 39.39 18.08 5.43
N LYS A 175 40.40 17.54 4.76
CA LYS A 175 41.17 16.39 5.25
C LYS A 175 41.77 16.67 6.63
N SER A 176 42.33 17.87 6.83
CA SER A 176 42.89 18.29 8.12
C SER A 176 41.83 18.51 9.20
N LYS A 177 40.66 19.06 8.85
CA LYS A 177 39.58 19.39 9.80
C LYS A 177 38.70 18.19 10.16
N ASN A 178 38.44 17.32 9.19
CA ASN A 178 37.58 16.15 9.32
C ASN A 178 37.91 15.10 8.24
N ASN A 179 38.94 14.30 8.51
CA ASN A 179 39.36 13.22 7.61
C ASN A 179 38.26 12.17 7.35
N VAL A 180 37.33 11.97 8.28
CA VAL A 180 36.22 11.02 8.12
C VAL A 180 35.31 11.45 6.98
N ILE A 181 34.87 12.72 6.98
CA ILE A 181 34.05 13.25 5.87
C ILE A 181 34.85 13.25 4.58
N TYR A 182 36.12 13.66 4.61
CA TYR A 182 36.99 13.61 3.42
C TYR A 182 37.01 12.21 2.79
N SER A 183 37.34 11.18 3.57
CA SER A 183 37.41 9.79 3.08
C SER A 183 36.05 9.27 2.61
N MET A 184 34.94 9.69 3.24
CA MET A 184 33.59 9.36 2.74
C MET A 184 33.35 9.93 1.34
N LEU A 185 33.71 11.19 1.11
CA LEU A 185 33.52 11.85 -0.19
C LEU A 185 34.46 11.30 -1.26
N GLU A 186 35.71 11.02 -0.89
CA GLU A 186 36.73 10.47 -1.80
C GLU A 186 36.32 9.11 -2.37
N ASN A 187 35.64 8.28 -1.58
CA ASN A 187 35.18 6.95 -1.98
C ASN A 187 33.72 6.93 -2.45
N ALA A 188 33.04 8.08 -2.47
CA ALA A 188 31.65 8.16 -2.87
C ALA A 188 31.48 8.01 -4.39
N THR A 189 30.43 7.31 -4.78
CA THR A 189 29.95 7.18 -6.16
C THR A 189 28.48 7.62 -6.21
N ALA A 190 27.92 7.77 -7.41
CA ALA A 190 26.50 8.11 -7.57
C ALA A 190 25.58 7.21 -6.73
N SER A 191 25.81 5.90 -6.77
CA SER A 191 24.98 4.91 -6.08
C SER A 191 25.25 4.80 -4.58
N THR A 192 26.44 5.17 -4.09
CA THR A 192 26.77 5.05 -2.65
C THR A 192 26.39 6.28 -1.84
N PHE A 193 25.99 7.41 -2.46
CA PHE A 193 25.55 8.60 -1.72
C PHE A 193 24.32 8.36 -0.83
N ARG A 194 23.46 7.38 -1.16
CA ARG A 194 22.29 7.00 -0.35
C ARG A 194 22.68 6.30 0.97
N GLU A 195 23.92 5.82 1.07
CA GLU A 195 24.46 5.16 2.26
C GLU A 195 25.25 6.14 3.15
N ILE A 196 25.57 7.33 2.63
CA ILE A 196 26.39 8.31 3.33
C ILE A 196 25.53 9.12 4.31
N ASN A 197 25.97 9.18 5.56
CA ASN A 197 25.35 10.03 6.57
C ASN A 197 26.41 10.69 7.45
N PHE A 198 26.48 12.02 7.44
CA PHE A 198 27.36 12.79 8.33
C PHE A 198 26.62 13.95 9.01
N ARG A 199 27.13 14.41 10.15
CA ARG A 199 26.66 15.64 10.81
C ARG A 199 27.27 16.86 10.11
N THR A 200 26.43 17.82 9.73
CA THR A 200 26.90 19.08 9.18
C THR A 200 27.60 19.90 10.26
N VAL A 201 28.80 20.37 9.95
CA VAL A 201 29.59 21.29 10.76
C VAL A 201 29.53 22.67 10.13
N SER A 202 29.51 23.73 10.97
CA SER A 202 29.46 25.11 10.51
C SER A 202 30.76 25.82 10.88
N TRP A 203 31.72 25.80 9.97
CA TRP A 203 32.97 26.54 10.11
C TRP A 203 32.86 27.89 9.41
N SER A 204 33.26 28.96 10.11
CA SER A 204 33.10 30.33 9.63
C SER A 204 34.33 31.23 9.84
N SER A 205 35.47 30.67 10.25
CA SER A 205 36.66 31.44 10.60
C SER A 205 37.50 31.89 9.39
N SER A 206 37.21 31.39 8.19
CA SER A 206 37.84 31.84 6.94
C SER A 206 36.87 31.69 5.75
N PRO A 207 37.09 32.42 4.64
CA PRO A 207 36.27 32.27 3.43
C PRO A 207 36.21 30.82 2.90
N GLU A 208 37.32 30.09 2.95
CA GLU A 208 37.41 28.69 2.51
C GLU A 208 36.59 27.76 3.41
N LEU A 209 36.63 27.99 4.72
CA LEU A 209 35.86 27.21 5.70
C LEU A 209 34.36 27.48 5.58
N CYS A 210 33.96 28.73 5.33
CA CYS A 210 32.58 29.07 4.99
C CYS A 210 32.12 28.31 3.74
N TYR A 211 32.93 28.35 2.67
CA TYR A 211 32.63 27.68 1.40
C TYR A 211 32.46 26.16 1.57
N ILE A 212 33.38 25.50 2.29
CA ILE A 212 33.28 24.06 2.59
C ILE A 212 32.00 23.77 3.38
N SER A 213 31.68 24.57 4.40
CA SER A 213 30.48 24.39 5.21
C SER A 213 29.19 24.51 4.39
N ASP A 214 29.11 25.48 3.49
CA ASP A 214 27.98 25.66 2.59
C ASP A 214 27.84 24.50 1.61
N CYS A 215 28.95 24.02 1.04
CA CYS A 215 28.94 22.85 0.16
C CYS A 215 28.50 21.58 0.91
N LEU A 216 29.01 21.34 2.12
CA LEU A 216 28.61 20.20 2.95
C LEU A 216 27.13 20.27 3.34
N LYS A 217 26.61 21.47 3.61
CA LYS A 217 25.17 21.68 3.87
C LYS A 217 24.33 21.34 2.63
N GLN A 218 24.71 21.84 1.46
CA GLN A 218 24.02 21.53 0.20
C GLN A 218 24.10 20.04 -0.15
N LEU A 219 25.25 19.41 0.09
CA LEU A 219 25.44 17.99 -0.13
C LEU A 219 24.51 17.19 0.78
N LYS A 220 24.42 17.58 2.06
CA LYS A 220 23.52 16.95 3.02
C LYS A 220 22.06 17.04 2.59
N GLU A 221 21.62 18.17 2.05
CA GLU A 221 20.25 18.31 1.55
C GLU A 221 19.98 17.40 0.35
N ASN A 222 20.93 17.23 -0.57
CA ASN A 222 20.77 16.29 -1.70
C ASN A 222 20.76 14.82 -1.22
N ILE A 223 21.63 14.45 -0.28
CA ILE A 223 21.61 13.11 0.35
C ILE A 223 20.26 12.85 1.04
N LYS A 224 19.69 13.85 1.75
CA LYS A 224 18.34 13.72 2.34
C LYS A 224 17.27 13.44 1.28
N LEU A 225 17.41 13.96 0.05
CA LEU A 225 16.48 13.63 -1.04
C LEU A 225 16.61 12.16 -1.46
N LEU A 226 17.82 11.60 -1.45
CA LEU A 226 18.10 10.19 -1.75
C LEU A 226 17.57 9.25 -0.64
N HIS A 227 17.55 9.71 0.62
CA HIS A 227 16.99 8.94 1.73
C HIS A 227 15.45 8.88 1.74
N LYS A 228 14.78 9.80 1.04
CA LYS A 228 13.31 9.77 0.94
C LYS A 228 12.88 8.60 0.08
N ARG A 229 11.79 7.94 0.49
CA ARG A 229 11.11 6.91 -0.30
C ARG A 229 10.85 7.41 -1.73
N ASP A 230 11.05 6.51 -2.68
CA ASP A 230 11.02 6.73 -4.13
C ASP A 230 10.06 5.77 -4.85
N TYR A 231 9.28 4.98 -4.10
CA TYR A 231 8.31 4.03 -4.62
C TYR A 231 6.91 4.24 -4.05
N LEU A 232 5.91 3.79 -4.81
CA LEU A 232 4.52 3.63 -4.35
C LEU A 232 4.35 2.24 -3.72
N SER A 233 3.35 2.07 -2.86
CA SER A 233 3.25 0.85 -2.07
C SER A 233 1.84 0.30 -1.96
N VAL A 234 1.74 -1.02 -1.79
CA VAL A 234 0.60 -1.65 -1.13
C VAL A 234 0.74 -1.42 0.38
N THR A 235 -0.33 -0.99 1.05
CA THR A 235 -0.26 -0.54 2.45
C THR A 235 -1.22 -1.28 3.37
N PRO A 236 -0.99 -2.57 3.68
CA PRO A 236 -1.74 -3.24 4.74
C PRO A 236 -1.41 -2.63 6.10
N LYS A 237 -2.45 -2.52 6.94
CA LYS A 237 -2.34 -2.08 8.32
C LYS A 237 -2.24 -3.29 9.23
N VAL A 238 -1.36 -3.26 10.23
CA VAL A 238 -1.08 -4.40 11.10
C VAL A 238 -2.34 -4.87 11.83
N GLU A 239 -3.18 -3.93 12.30
CA GLU A 239 -4.44 -4.28 12.96
C GLU A 239 -5.45 -4.95 12.01
N ASP A 240 -5.42 -4.60 10.72
CA ASP A 240 -6.28 -5.24 9.72
C ASP A 240 -5.82 -6.69 9.46
N LEU A 241 -4.52 -6.99 9.57
CA LEU A 241 -3.98 -8.33 9.32
C LEU A 241 -4.58 -9.38 10.27
N ALA A 242 -4.76 -9.04 11.55
CA ALA A 242 -5.38 -9.93 12.52
C ALA A 242 -6.83 -10.26 12.16
N LEU A 243 -7.59 -9.26 11.70
CA LEU A 243 -8.99 -9.43 11.28
C LEU A 243 -9.10 -10.22 9.97
N VAL A 244 -8.16 -10.03 9.04
CA VAL A 244 -8.09 -10.84 7.82
C VAL A 244 -7.70 -12.28 8.14
N ASN A 245 -6.74 -12.50 9.05
CA ASN A 245 -6.40 -13.84 9.52
C ASN A 245 -7.63 -14.55 10.11
N ARG A 246 -8.44 -13.88 10.94
CA ARG A 246 -9.69 -14.45 11.49
C ARG A 246 -10.62 -14.96 10.38
N TRP A 247 -10.78 -14.19 9.31
CA TRP A 247 -11.58 -14.60 8.14
C TRP A 247 -10.96 -15.81 7.42
N ILE A 248 -9.64 -15.80 7.21
CA ILE A 248 -8.91 -16.92 6.59
C ILE A 248 -9.04 -18.21 7.43
N GLN A 249 -8.96 -18.13 8.76
CA GLN A 249 -9.12 -19.31 9.62
C GLN A 249 -10.50 -19.96 9.48
N ARG A 250 -11.54 -19.15 9.24
CA ARG A 250 -12.92 -19.61 9.05
C ARG A 250 -13.12 -20.29 7.69
N TYR A 251 -12.66 -19.65 6.61
CA TYR A 251 -13.01 -20.08 5.24
C TYR A 251 -11.90 -20.84 4.51
N ASN A 252 -10.65 -20.76 4.97
CA ASN A 252 -9.47 -21.36 4.33
C ASN A 252 -9.29 -20.93 2.85
N VAL A 253 -9.66 -19.69 2.53
CA VAL A 253 -9.55 -19.14 1.17
C VAL A 253 -8.27 -18.26 1.07
N PRO A 254 -7.43 -18.46 0.03
CA PRO A 254 -6.30 -17.58 -0.25
C PRO A 254 -6.70 -16.11 -0.37
N HIS A 255 -5.95 -15.22 0.26
CA HIS A 255 -6.31 -13.81 0.34
C HIS A 255 -5.24 -12.92 -0.30
N TYR A 256 -5.66 -11.86 -1.00
CA TYR A 256 -4.79 -10.95 -1.72
C TYR A 256 -5.15 -9.50 -1.45
N TYR A 257 -4.15 -8.62 -1.47
CA TYR A 257 -4.33 -7.17 -1.51
C TYR A 257 -4.05 -6.68 -2.92
N LEU A 258 -4.97 -5.90 -3.48
CA LEU A 258 -4.83 -5.29 -4.80
C LEU A 258 -4.87 -3.76 -4.67
N GLN A 259 -3.73 -3.12 -4.94
CA GLN A 259 -3.60 -1.67 -4.95
C GLN A 259 -3.89 -1.13 -6.36
N VAL A 260 -5.03 -0.46 -6.51
CA VAL A 260 -5.47 0.24 -7.71
C VAL A 260 -4.98 1.68 -7.69
N PHE A 261 -4.40 2.11 -8.80
CA PHE A 261 -4.04 3.48 -9.13
C PHE A 261 -4.89 3.96 -10.31
N PHE A 262 -4.76 5.21 -10.74
CA PHE A 262 -5.55 5.72 -11.87
C PHE A 262 -5.07 5.23 -13.25
N ASP A 263 -3.90 4.58 -13.32
CA ASP A 263 -3.31 4.08 -14.58
C ASP A 263 -2.92 2.59 -14.55
N SER A 264 -2.95 1.92 -13.39
CA SER A 264 -2.50 0.53 -13.22
C SER A 264 -2.95 -0.08 -11.89
N GLY A 265 -2.82 -1.39 -11.72
CA GLY A 265 -3.14 -2.12 -10.48
C GLY A 265 -2.16 -3.24 -10.18
N TYR A 266 -1.81 -3.39 -8.90
CA TYR A 266 -0.77 -4.31 -8.43
C TYR A 266 -1.30 -5.21 -7.31
N ILE A 267 -0.96 -6.49 -7.33
CA ILE A 267 -1.47 -7.49 -6.39
C ILE A 267 -0.35 -8.22 -5.66
N VAL A 268 -0.58 -8.52 -4.39
CA VAL A 268 0.31 -9.31 -3.51
C VAL A 268 -0.54 -10.19 -2.60
N SER A 269 -0.11 -11.44 -2.37
CA SER A 269 -0.83 -12.33 -1.46
C SER A 269 -0.62 -11.93 0.00
N PHE A 270 -1.59 -12.30 0.85
CA PHE A 270 -1.48 -12.15 2.30
C PHE A 270 -0.31 -12.95 2.87
N GLU A 271 -0.02 -14.13 2.30
CA GLU A 271 1.14 -14.95 2.65
C GLU A 271 2.46 -14.22 2.33
N GLU A 272 2.57 -13.62 1.14
CA GLU A 272 3.73 -12.83 0.75
C GLU A 272 3.89 -11.58 1.61
N ILE A 273 2.79 -10.89 1.96
CA ILE A 273 2.82 -9.75 2.89
C ILE A 273 3.52 -10.17 4.20
N LEU A 274 3.02 -11.22 4.85
CA LEU A 274 3.57 -11.70 6.12
C LEU A 274 5.01 -12.19 5.97
N SER A 275 5.31 -12.93 4.90
CA SER A 275 6.65 -13.46 4.65
C SER A 275 7.66 -12.33 4.44
N ILE A 276 7.32 -11.32 3.63
CA ILE A 276 8.17 -10.16 3.36
C ILE A 276 8.40 -9.38 4.65
N SER A 277 7.34 -9.04 5.38
CA SER A 277 7.45 -8.21 6.59
C SER A 277 8.02 -8.93 7.81
N SER A 278 8.17 -10.26 7.74
CA SER A 278 8.86 -11.05 8.75
C SER A 278 10.38 -11.13 8.56
N ASN A 279 10.90 -10.71 7.41
CA ASN A 279 12.32 -10.79 7.07
C ASN A 279 13.02 -9.42 7.20
N PRO A 280 13.85 -9.19 8.24
CA PRO A 280 14.53 -7.91 8.45
C PRO A 280 15.45 -7.48 7.30
N ASP A 281 16.03 -8.43 6.55
CA ASP A 281 16.95 -8.13 5.44
C ASP A 281 16.23 -7.46 4.26
N LEU A 282 14.90 -7.59 4.21
CA LEU A 282 14.05 -6.97 3.19
C LEU A 282 13.56 -5.56 3.58
N GLU A 283 13.76 -5.14 4.84
CA GLU A 283 13.38 -3.80 5.28
C GLU A 283 14.30 -2.73 4.66
N GLY A 284 13.70 -1.66 4.16
CA GLY A 284 14.38 -0.60 3.42
C GLY A 284 14.61 -0.89 1.94
N SER A 285 14.49 -2.16 1.50
CA SER A 285 14.70 -2.57 0.09
C SER A 285 13.42 -3.04 -0.60
N VAL A 286 12.57 -3.80 0.08
CA VAL A 286 11.28 -4.32 -0.43
C VAL A 286 10.10 -3.74 0.32
N PHE A 287 10.25 -3.50 1.63
CA PHE A 287 9.21 -2.90 2.44
C PHE A 287 9.78 -1.88 3.44
N SER A 288 8.91 -1.09 4.05
CA SER A 288 9.24 -0.23 5.19
C SER A 288 8.07 -0.16 6.15
N ILE A 289 8.33 0.08 7.44
CA ILE A 289 7.28 0.24 8.45
C ILE A 289 7.08 1.73 8.76
N GLU A 290 5.82 2.16 8.84
CA GLU A 290 5.46 3.49 9.31
C GLU A 290 4.51 3.38 10.49
N LYS A 291 4.83 4.11 11.58
CA LYS A 291 3.97 4.25 12.75
C LYS A 291 3.41 5.66 12.77
N ASP A 292 2.11 5.79 12.52
CA ASP A 292 1.47 7.11 12.43
C ASP A 292 0.91 7.54 13.80
N VAL A 293 1.62 8.48 14.44
CA VAL A 293 1.22 9.06 15.73
C VAL A 293 -0.14 9.78 15.64
N LYS A 294 -0.53 10.29 14.47
CA LYS A 294 -1.82 10.99 14.29
C LYS A 294 -3.00 10.03 14.12
N ASN A 295 -2.75 8.80 13.66
CA ASN A 295 -3.77 7.78 13.43
C ASN A 295 -3.76 6.72 14.54
N GLN A 296 -3.80 7.14 15.81
CA GLN A 296 -3.88 6.23 16.97
C GLN A 296 -2.74 5.19 17.02
N GLU A 297 -1.53 5.55 16.55
CA GLU A 297 -0.35 4.67 16.49
C GLU A 297 -0.50 3.43 15.60
N LYS A 298 -1.44 3.46 14.64
CA LYS A 298 -1.60 2.40 13.64
C LYS A 298 -0.29 2.17 12.89
N THR A 299 0.12 0.91 12.83
CA THR A 299 1.33 0.49 12.15
C THR A 299 0.97 0.06 10.73
N THR A 300 1.61 0.69 9.74
CA THR A 300 1.40 0.39 8.32
C THR A 300 2.66 -0.21 7.73
N ILE A 301 2.50 -1.35 7.06
CA ILE A 301 3.56 -1.97 6.27
C ILE A 301 3.45 -1.41 4.86
N LYS A 302 4.53 -0.85 4.31
CA LYS A 302 4.58 -0.29 2.96
C LYS A 302 5.41 -1.21 2.06
N ILE A 303 4.76 -2.05 1.25
CA ILE A 303 5.43 -2.97 0.32
C ILE A 303 5.58 -2.28 -1.04
N ASP A 304 6.79 -2.22 -1.59
CA ASP A 304 7.06 -1.63 -2.89
C ASP A 304 6.28 -2.34 -4.01
N ILE A 305 5.45 -1.59 -4.76
CA ILE A 305 4.66 -2.16 -5.86
C ILE A 305 5.54 -2.79 -6.95
N ASN A 306 6.79 -2.33 -7.12
CA ASN A 306 7.73 -2.90 -8.09
C ASN A 306 8.21 -4.30 -7.71
N LYS A 307 7.90 -4.75 -6.48
CA LYS A 307 8.18 -6.09 -5.97
C LYS A 307 6.92 -6.97 -5.92
N THR A 308 5.82 -6.50 -6.53
CA THR A 308 4.52 -7.19 -6.60
C THR A 308 4.11 -7.41 -8.06
N LEU A 309 2.96 -8.06 -8.29
CA LEU A 309 2.52 -8.43 -9.64
C LEU A 309 1.61 -7.35 -10.26
N PRO A 310 1.91 -6.82 -11.45
CA PRO A 310 1.09 -5.78 -12.12
C PRO A 310 -0.13 -6.40 -12.82
N ILE A 311 -1.11 -6.89 -12.05
CA ILE A 311 -2.27 -7.64 -12.57
C ILE A 311 -3.21 -6.80 -13.46
N ILE A 312 -3.25 -5.47 -13.28
CA ILE A 312 -3.97 -4.56 -14.20
C ILE A 312 -2.91 -3.66 -14.84
N GLY A 313 -2.50 -4.02 -16.05
CA GLY A 313 -1.39 -3.34 -16.74
C GLY A 313 -1.72 -1.93 -17.21
N LYS A 314 -3.00 -1.63 -17.42
CA LYS A 314 -3.49 -0.31 -17.86
C LYS A 314 -4.87 -0.03 -17.30
N ILE A 315 -5.14 1.22 -16.96
CA ILE A 315 -6.47 1.73 -16.65
C ILE A 315 -6.78 2.92 -17.56
N THR A 316 -7.93 2.90 -18.22
CA THR A 316 -8.52 4.08 -18.84
C THR A 316 -9.09 4.98 -17.75
N MET A 317 -8.65 6.23 -17.72
CA MET A 317 -9.05 7.21 -16.70
C MET A 317 -10.57 7.35 -16.63
N PRO A 318 -11.20 7.28 -15.45
CA PRO A 318 -12.62 7.52 -15.30
C PRO A 318 -12.96 9.00 -15.49
N SER A 319 -14.22 9.27 -15.84
CA SER A 319 -14.79 10.61 -15.65
C SER A 319 -14.97 10.90 -14.15
N HIS A 320 -14.93 12.17 -13.77
CA HIS A 320 -15.15 12.61 -12.40
C HIS A 320 -16.03 13.86 -12.35
N TYR A 321 -16.84 13.98 -11.31
CA TYR A 321 -17.73 15.11 -11.11
C TYR A 321 -17.96 15.38 -9.62
N SER A 322 -18.24 16.65 -9.30
CA SER A 322 -18.58 17.07 -7.95
C SER A 322 -20.02 16.69 -7.61
N VAL A 323 -20.23 16.16 -6.42
CA VAL A 323 -21.54 15.80 -5.85
C VAL A 323 -21.75 16.63 -4.60
N GLN A 324 -22.95 17.19 -4.47
CA GLN A 324 -23.41 17.88 -3.26
C GLN A 324 -24.24 16.91 -2.41
N LYS A 325 -23.95 16.85 -1.11
CA LYS A 325 -24.77 16.20 -0.09
C LYS A 325 -25.15 17.22 0.97
N GLU A 326 -26.44 17.35 1.23
CA GLU A 326 -26.95 18.15 2.33
C GLU A 326 -26.94 17.31 3.62
N LEU A 327 -26.36 17.86 4.67
CA LEU A 327 -26.32 17.32 6.03
C LEU A 327 -27.28 18.13 6.92
N ASP A 328 -27.42 17.72 8.18
CA ASP A 328 -28.27 18.39 9.17
C ASP A 328 -28.06 19.91 9.22
N ARG A 329 -29.16 20.62 9.50
CA ARG A 329 -29.22 22.09 9.63
C ARG A 329 -28.81 22.85 8.35
N GLY A 330 -29.00 22.24 7.18
CA GLY A 330 -28.73 22.86 5.87
C GLY A 330 -27.24 22.97 5.53
N ARG A 331 -26.38 22.19 6.21
CA ARG A 331 -24.94 22.19 5.92
C ARG A 331 -24.68 21.43 4.63
N LEU A 332 -24.03 22.08 3.66
CA LEU A 332 -23.64 21.42 2.41
C LEU A 332 -22.24 20.82 2.49
N LEU A 333 -22.09 19.62 1.95
CA LEU A 333 -20.82 18.92 1.78
C LEU A 333 -20.64 18.59 0.29
N PHE A 334 -19.47 18.88 -0.27
CA PHE A 334 -19.13 18.59 -1.65
C PHE A 334 -18.03 17.53 -1.70
N PHE A 335 -18.14 16.53 -2.57
CA PHE A 335 -17.13 15.48 -2.75
C PHE A 335 -17.09 15.02 -4.21
N VAL A 336 -16.04 14.30 -4.60
CA VAL A 336 -15.88 13.84 -6.00
C VAL A 336 -16.36 12.40 -6.14
N ARG A 337 -17.12 12.14 -7.20
CA ARG A 337 -17.52 10.79 -7.64
C ARG A 337 -16.88 10.45 -8.98
N PHE A 338 -16.58 9.18 -9.17
CA PHE A 338 -15.97 8.64 -10.38
C PHE A 338 -16.98 7.78 -11.16
N SER A 339 -16.91 7.83 -12.49
CA SER A 339 -17.76 7.02 -13.36
C SER A 339 -17.03 6.58 -14.62
N GLY A 340 -17.25 5.33 -15.02
CA GLY A 340 -16.55 4.69 -16.14
C GLY A 340 -15.10 4.32 -15.79
N GLY A 341 -14.26 4.33 -16.81
CA GLY A 341 -12.93 3.75 -16.75
C GLY A 341 -12.96 2.25 -17.02
N GLU A 342 -11.84 1.72 -17.49
CA GLU A 342 -11.70 0.32 -17.88
C GLU A 342 -10.32 -0.17 -17.46
N GLY A 343 -10.27 -1.27 -16.72
CA GLY A 343 -9.03 -1.95 -16.36
C GLY A 343 -8.75 -3.08 -17.34
N PHE A 344 -7.51 -3.13 -17.84
CA PHE A 344 -7.04 -4.20 -18.72
C PHE A 344 -6.28 -5.21 -17.87
N LEU A 345 -6.95 -6.34 -17.59
CA LEU A 345 -6.38 -7.45 -16.83
C LEU A 345 -5.26 -8.13 -17.63
N ASP A 346 -4.14 -8.39 -16.96
CA ASP A 346 -3.11 -9.29 -17.48
C ASP A 346 -3.56 -10.74 -17.23
N VAL A 347 -4.00 -11.40 -18.30
CA VAL A 347 -4.59 -12.75 -18.26
C VAL A 347 -3.55 -13.80 -17.85
N ASP A 348 -2.28 -13.63 -18.22
CA ASP A 348 -1.23 -14.57 -17.87
C ASP A 348 -0.92 -14.51 -16.38
N ILE A 349 -0.81 -13.29 -15.83
CA ILE A 349 -0.66 -13.10 -14.38
C ILE A 349 -1.87 -13.65 -13.62
N PHE A 350 -3.09 -13.36 -14.09
CA PHE A 350 -4.32 -13.85 -13.47
C PHE A 350 -4.39 -15.38 -13.46
N ASN A 351 -4.12 -16.03 -14.59
CA ASN A 351 -4.13 -17.49 -14.69
C ASN A 351 -3.02 -18.13 -13.85
N ALA A 352 -1.85 -17.49 -13.75
CA ALA A 352 -0.79 -17.94 -12.85
C ALA A 352 -1.21 -17.85 -11.38
N LEU A 353 -1.94 -16.81 -10.97
CA LEU A 353 -2.50 -16.68 -9.62
C LEU A 353 -3.53 -17.76 -9.33
N VAL A 354 -4.49 -17.95 -10.22
CA VAL A 354 -5.47 -19.03 -10.16
C VAL A 354 -4.78 -20.40 -10.02
N GLY A 355 -3.82 -20.70 -10.90
CA GLY A 355 -3.12 -21.98 -10.91
C GLY A 355 -2.25 -22.25 -9.68
N ARG A 356 -1.86 -21.21 -8.91
CA ARG A 356 -1.23 -21.37 -7.59
C ARG A 356 -2.24 -21.77 -6.51
N ASN A 357 -3.46 -21.25 -6.61
CA ASN A 357 -4.50 -21.43 -5.58
C ASN A 357 -5.33 -22.70 -5.75
N GLU A 358 -5.51 -23.18 -6.98
CA GLU A 358 -6.18 -24.47 -7.22
C GLU A 358 -5.36 -25.70 -6.81
N LYS A 359 -4.05 -25.52 -6.57
CA LYS A 359 -3.15 -26.58 -6.12
C LYS A 359 -3.07 -26.70 -4.60
N ASN A 360 -3.76 -25.84 -3.85
CA ASN A 360 -3.73 -25.78 -2.38
C ASN A 360 -4.89 -26.54 -1.73
#